data_AF-A0A423PNN4-F1
#
_entry.id   AF-A0A423PNN4-F1
#
_cell.length_a   1.000
_cell.length_b   1.000
_cell.length_c   1.000
_cell.angle_alpha   90.00
_cell.angle_beta   90.00
_cell.angle_gamma   90.00
#
_symmetry.space_group_name_H-M   'P 1'
#
loop_
_entity.id
_entity.type
_entity.pdbx_description
1 polymer ?
#
loop_
_entity_poly.entity_id
_entity_poly.type
_entity_poly.pdbx_seq_one_letter_code
_entity_poly.pdbx_strand_id
1 'polypeptide(L)'
;MIAVTPRTTRPRLRGRGLALVLALALSAPNAFAHGGGDSDGSVRAVLGPLPPALDGVRVQLRRTLAPQLLVANEGERTLTVLDSDGRAFLRIGDGETRADLGAAAFHRSNTLMAPGAIPADASTKARWQTVEPEPHWGWFDLRLRTDGLDVPHAVTDGGERARLGGWSIPVRHGDTTTEISGHFEFVPDPGGIPEARIADTGALSDVALVRAMNGSARAGLFLSYRGERPLTVRGALDEPLLRFDADGVAVNRHSPTWQDIAPAGAPDYAAGDGVDWARISGQPSYGWIDPRAGFTGSVTEADEATVVKRWTIPIRVGETESAIEGVTEWKPVAPVARAH
;
A
#
# COMPACT_ATOMS: atom_id res chain seq x y z
N MET A 1 26.51 36.69 -87.86
CA MET A 1 25.42 35.73 -87.58
C MET A 1 25.48 35.42 -86.09
N ILE A 2 24.42 35.76 -85.37
CA ILE A 2 24.41 36.07 -83.92
C ILE A 2 24.46 34.81 -83.06
N ALA A 3 25.13 34.95 -81.93
CA ALA A 3 25.57 33.94 -80.98
C ALA A 3 24.62 33.78 -79.77
N VAL A 4 24.65 32.57 -79.20
CA VAL A 4 24.62 32.22 -77.75
C VAL A 4 23.29 32.33 -76.96
N THR A 5 22.73 31.13 -76.71
CA THR A 5 22.24 30.45 -75.46
C THR A 5 22.32 31.15 -74.07
N PRO A 6 21.64 30.64 -73.01
CA PRO A 6 20.25 30.90 -72.65
C PRO A 6 20.11 31.61 -71.27
N ARG A 7 18.95 32.22 -70.99
CA ARG A 7 18.61 32.78 -69.67
C ARG A 7 17.66 31.86 -68.90
N THR A 8 18.14 31.42 -67.74
CA THR A 8 17.39 30.80 -66.65
C THR A 8 16.40 31.78 -66.01
N THR A 9 15.12 31.40 -65.90
CA THR A 9 14.10 32.09 -65.12
C THR A 9 13.77 31.33 -63.84
N ARG A 10 13.79 32.06 -62.72
CA ARG A 10 13.53 31.58 -61.35
C ARG A 10 12.03 31.41 -61.10
N PRO A 11 11.58 30.43 -60.29
CA PRO A 11 10.27 30.47 -59.66
C PRO A 11 10.30 31.19 -58.30
N ARG A 12 9.22 31.94 -58.02
CA ARG A 12 8.95 32.66 -56.77
C ARG A 12 8.25 31.76 -55.76
N LEU A 13 8.57 31.96 -54.48
CA LEU A 13 7.92 31.36 -53.31
C LEU A 13 6.41 31.66 -53.22
N ARG A 14 5.62 30.73 -52.65
CA ARG A 14 4.72 30.95 -51.50
C ARG A 14 3.84 29.71 -51.23
N GLY A 15 3.85 29.23 -49.99
CA GLY A 15 2.95 28.17 -49.51
C GLY A 15 3.51 27.42 -48.30
N ARG A 16 3.55 28.09 -47.14
CA ARG A 16 3.91 27.51 -45.84
C ARG A 16 2.67 26.89 -45.20
N GLY A 17 2.78 25.68 -44.65
CA GLY A 17 1.80 25.13 -43.71
C GLY A 17 2.16 23.73 -43.21
N LEU A 18 2.51 23.64 -41.91
CA LEU A 18 2.42 22.51 -40.96
C LEU A 18 3.02 21.14 -41.37
N ALA A 19 3.77 20.38 -40.57
CA ALA A 19 4.06 20.39 -39.15
C ALA A 19 5.40 19.66 -38.94
N LEU A 20 6.35 20.30 -38.24
CA LEU A 20 7.55 19.62 -37.75
C LEU A 20 7.28 19.23 -36.29
N VAL A 21 6.78 18.02 -36.07
CA VAL A 21 6.85 17.35 -34.76
C VAL A 21 7.76 16.16 -34.96
N LEU A 22 9.05 16.33 -34.66
CA LEU A 22 9.94 15.19 -34.51
C LEU A 22 10.91 15.45 -33.35
N ALA A 23 10.57 14.81 -32.24
CA ALA A 23 11.47 14.21 -31.26
C ALA A 23 12.62 15.08 -30.70
N LEU A 24 12.30 15.96 -29.75
CA LEU A 24 13.16 16.10 -28.58
C LEU A 24 12.98 14.84 -27.71
N ALA A 25 13.70 13.79 -28.04
CA ALA A 25 14.05 12.76 -27.06
C ALA A 25 15.04 13.41 -26.08
N LEU A 26 14.48 14.17 -25.13
CA LEU A 26 15.18 14.53 -23.91
C LEU A 26 15.51 13.21 -23.22
N SER A 27 16.79 12.86 -23.25
CA SER A 27 17.42 11.94 -22.31
C SER A 27 17.15 12.49 -20.91
N ALA A 28 16.01 12.14 -20.32
CA ALA A 28 15.82 12.32 -18.90
C ALA A 28 16.88 11.44 -18.24
N PRO A 29 17.82 11.98 -17.42
CA PRO A 29 18.59 11.14 -16.54
C PRO A 29 17.56 10.36 -15.70
N ASN A 30 17.71 9.05 -15.65
CA ASN A 30 16.94 8.21 -14.75
C ASN A 30 17.00 8.88 -13.37
N ALA A 31 15.84 9.35 -12.90
CA ALA A 31 15.71 9.75 -11.52
C ALA A 31 15.94 8.48 -10.72
N PHE A 32 17.15 8.35 -10.14
CA PHE A 32 17.44 7.33 -9.16
C PHE A 32 16.40 7.48 -8.06
N ALA A 33 15.48 6.52 -7.97
CA ALA A 33 14.73 6.31 -6.74
C ALA A 33 15.77 5.93 -5.69
N HIS A 34 16.17 6.90 -4.86
CA HIS A 34 17.13 6.71 -3.79
C HIS A 34 16.55 5.72 -2.77
N GLY A 35 17.10 4.50 -2.74
CA GLY A 35 16.70 3.46 -1.80
C GLY A 35 17.25 2.06 -2.08
N GLY A 36 17.97 1.82 -3.19
CA GLY A 36 18.57 0.52 -3.48
C GLY A 36 20.07 0.53 -3.18
N GLY A 37 20.44 0.24 -1.93
CA GLY A 37 21.69 -0.50 -1.72
C GLY A 37 21.47 -1.95 -2.15
N ASP A 38 22.52 -2.65 -2.57
CA ASP A 38 22.52 -4.06 -3.01
C ASP A 38 22.17 -5.07 -1.89
N SER A 39 21.20 -4.77 -1.03
CA SER A 39 20.75 -5.71 0.01
C SER A 39 19.58 -6.54 -0.51
N ASP A 40 19.66 -7.86 -0.36
CA ASP A 40 18.59 -8.85 -0.64
C ASP A 40 17.41 -8.74 0.36
N GLY A 41 17.02 -7.50 0.70
CA GLY A 41 16.00 -7.17 1.67
C GLY A 41 15.94 -5.69 2.03
N SER A 42 14.99 -5.35 2.91
CA SER A 42 14.71 -3.99 3.36
C SER A 42 14.69 -3.89 4.88
N VAL A 43 15.05 -2.73 5.42
CA VAL A 43 14.92 -2.44 6.84
C VAL A 43 13.69 -1.59 7.10
N ARG A 44 12.91 -1.95 8.11
CA ARG A 44 11.72 -1.20 8.53
C ARG A 44 11.71 -0.94 10.04
N ALA A 45 11.16 0.21 10.42
CA ALA A 45 10.79 0.48 11.80
C ALA A 45 9.48 -0.24 12.16
N VAL A 46 9.45 -0.84 13.34
CA VAL A 46 8.30 -1.55 13.93
C VAL A 46 7.99 -0.92 15.28
N LEU A 47 6.75 -0.43 15.45
CA LEU A 47 6.25 0.13 16.71
C LEU A 47 6.10 -0.98 17.75
N GLY A 48 6.65 -0.76 18.94
CA GLY A 48 6.45 -1.61 20.11
C GLY A 48 5.12 -1.35 20.83
N PRO A 49 4.77 -2.16 21.83
CA PRO A 49 3.63 -1.86 22.69
C PRO A 49 3.84 -0.52 23.41
N LEU A 50 2.78 0.27 23.54
CA LEU A 50 2.84 1.52 24.30
C LEU A 50 2.94 1.23 25.80
N PRO A 51 3.78 1.96 26.56
CA PRO A 51 3.84 1.81 28.00
C PRO A 51 2.55 2.32 28.67
N PRO A 52 2.17 1.81 29.85
CA PRO A 52 0.97 2.26 30.59
C PRO A 52 0.91 3.77 30.85
N ALA A 53 2.08 4.42 30.92
CA ALA A 53 2.17 5.87 31.05
C ALA A 53 1.50 6.64 29.89
N LEU A 54 1.26 5.98 28.74
CA LEU A 54 0.60 6.54 27.55
C LEU A 54 -0.86 6.07 27.41
N ASP A 55 -1.50 5.59 28.48
CA ASP A 55 -2.93 5.24 28.46
C ASP A 55 -3.79 6.42 27.94
N GLY A 56 -4.60 6.14 26.92
CA GLY A 56 -5.44 7.13 26.22
C GLY A 56 -4.80 7.73 24.97
N VAL A 57 -3.49 7.53 24.75
CA VAL A 57 -2.80 7.94 23.52
C VAL A 57 -2.85 6.82 22.49
N ARG A 58 -3.26 7.14 21.26
CA ARG A 58 -3.20 6.22 20.13
C ARG A 58 -2.01 6.58 19.25
N VAL A 59 -1.16 5.60 18.96
CA VAL A 59 0.02 5.78 18.11
C VAL A 59 -0.02 4.77 16.97
N GLN A 60 0.28 5.24 15.76
CA GLN A 60 0.41 4.40 14.60
C GLN A 60 1.67 4.73 13.82
N LEU A 61 2.38 3.70 13.37
CA LEU A 61 3.49 3.83 12.45
C LEU A 61 3.04 3.43 11.03
N ARG A 62 2.93 4.40 10.13
CA ARG A 62 2.56 4.16 8.72
C ARG A 62 3.80 3.93 7.88
N ARG A 63 3.66 3.01 6.93
CA ARG A 63 4.66 2.76 5.88
C ARG A 63 4.32 3.65 4.69
N THR A 64 5.11 4.69 4.52
CA THR A 64 5.09 5.55 3.33
C THR A 64 6.50 5.55 2.72
N LEU A 65 6.82 6.52 1.86
CA LEU A 65 8.17 6.72 1.35
C LEU A 65 9.20 6.94 2.48
N ALA A 66 8.78 7.46 3.65
CA ALA A 66 9.51 7.31 4.90
C ALA A 66 8.57 6.91 6.06
N PRO A 67 9.08 6.36 7.17
CA PRO A 67 8.24 6.06 8.32
C PRO A 67 7.57 7.32 8.88
N GLN A 68 6.25 7.29 8.99
CA GLN A 68 5.46 8.39 9.55
C GLN A 68 4.77 7.91 10.83
N LEU A 69 4.99 8.63 11.93
CA LEU A 69 4.20 8.45 13.14
C LEU A 69 2.95 9.30 13.05
N LEU A 70 1.82 8.71 13.41
CA LEU A 70 0.56 9.41 13.64
C LEU A 70 0.17 9.19 15.08
N VAL A 71 -0.17 10.27 15.75
CA VAL A 71 -0.58 10.25 17.14
C VAL A 71 -1.91 10.97 17.28
N ALA A 72 -2.82 10.39 18.06
CA ALA A 72 -4.03 11.05 18.53
C ALA A 72 -4.09 10.94 20.05
N ASN A 73 -4.44 12.05 20.72
CA ASN A 73 -4.55 12.11 22.17
C ASN A 73 -5.81 12.87 22.58
N GLU A 74 -6.91 12.15 22.75
CA GLU A 74 -8.19 12.70 23.21
C GLU A 74 -8.29 12.77 24.75
N GLY A 75 -7.23 12.38 25.46
CA GLY A 75 -7.19 12.42 26.92
C GLY A 75 -6.94 13.81 27.49
N GLU A 76 -7.15 13.96 28.80
CA GLU A 76 -6.98 15.22 29.54
C GLU A 76 -5.51 15.63 29.73
N ARG A 77 -4.57 14.71 29.52
CA ARG A 77 -3.15 14.96 29.73
C ARG A 77 -2.49 15.28 28.40
N THR A 78 -1.92 16.47 28.26
CA THR A 78 -1.14 16.83 27.06
C THR A 78 0.04 15.89 26.87
N LEU A 79 0.20 15.36 25.65
CA LEU A 79 1.39 14.66 25.20
C LEU A 79 2.38 15.66 24.61
N THR A 80 3.55 15.82 25.23
CA THR A 80 4.65 16.64 24.74
C THR A 80 5.70 15.75 24.07
N VAL A 81 6.02 16.00 22.80
CA VAL A 81 7.05 15.24 22.06
C VAL A 81 8.38 15.99 22.11
N LEU A 82 9.45 15.25 22.43
CA LEU A 82 10.79 15.80 22.61
C LEU A 82 11.74 15.37 21.48
N ASP A 83 12.63 16.27 21.07
CA ASP A 83 13.73 15.96 20.18
C ASP A 83 14.88 15.24 20.91
N SER A 84 15.97 14.96 20.21
CA SER A 84 17.15 14.26 20.77
C SER A 84 17.84 15.02 21.89
N ASP A 85 17.68 16.35 21.93
CA ASP A 85 18.28 17.22 22.94
C ASP A 85 17.31 17.46 24.12
N GLY A 86 16.15 16.80 24.11
CA GLY A 86 15.12 16.93 25.13
C GLY A 86 14.23 18.17 25.00
N ARG A 87 14.36 18.94 23.90
CA ARG A 87 13.51 20.10 23.66
C ARG A 87 12.15 19.65 23.13
N ALA A 88 11.08 20.21 23.69
CA ALA A 88 9.73 20.01 23.18
C ALA A 88 9.53 20.70 21.84
N PHE A 89 8.95 19.99 20.86
CA PHE A 89 8.61 20.55 19.56
C PHE A 89 7.16 20.31 19.12
N LEU A 90 6.44 19.39 19.77
CA LEU A 90 4.99 19.18 19.60
C LEU A 90 4.30 19.04 20.95
N ARG A 91 3.05 19.48 21.02
CA ARG A 91 2.10 19.25 22.11
C ARG A 91 0.76 18.84 21.51
N ILE A 92 0.24 17.70 21.91
CA ILE A 92 -0.99 17.10 21.38
C ILE A 92 -1.92 16.81 22.57
N GLY A 93 -3.09 17.45 22.60
CA GLY A 93 -4.05 17.36 23.70
C GLY A 93 -4.85 18.65 23.84
N ASP A 94 -5.74 18.73 24.84
CA ASP A 94 -6.58 19.92 25.10
C ASP A 94 -7.40 20.40 23.88
N GLY A 95 -7.73 19.46 22.97
CA GLY A 95 -8.51 19.73 21.76
C GLY A 95 -7.72 20.23 20.55
N GLU A 96 -6.39 20.41 20.63
CA GLU A 96 -5.58 20.90 19.51
C GLU A 96 -4.19 20.24 19.44
N THR A 97 -3.48 20.45 18.32
CA THR A 97 -2.04 20.25 18.25
C THR A 97 -1.33 21.58 18.11
N ARG A 98 -0.33 21.78 18.97
CA ARG A 98 0.58 22.92 18.92
C ARG A 98 1.99 22.47 18.57
N ALA A 99 2.65 23.21 17.69
CA ALA A 99 4.04 23.00 17.32
C ALA A 99 4.91 24.19 17.69
N ASP A 100 6.17 23.93 18.02
CA ASP A 100 7.18 24.97 18.17
C ASP A 100 7.82 25.28 16.81
N LEU A 101 7.35 26.33 16.13
CA LEU A 101 7.94 26.80 14.86
C LEU A 101 9.35 27.39 15.03
N GLY A 102 9.83 27.53 16.27
CA GLY A 102 11.20 27.84 16.61
C GLY A 102 12.09 26.60 16.71
N ALA A 103 11.55 25.39 16.82
CA ALA A 103 12.35 24.17 16.97
C ALA A 103 12.83 23.65 15.61
N ALA A 104 14.13 23.42 15.46
CA ALA A 104 14.68 22.79 14.25
C ALA A 104 14.11 21.39 14.00
N ALA A 105 13.73 20.67 15.07
CA ALA A 105 13.11 19.35 14.97
C ALA A 105 11.78 19.41 14.19
N PHE A 106 10.90 20.37 14.50
CA PHE A 106 9.61 20.49 13.82
C PHE A 106 9.77 20.67 12.30
N HIS A 107 10.66 21.58 11.88
CA HIS A 107 10.91 21.83 10.45
C HIS A 107 11.47 20.60 9.72
N ARG A 108 12.36 19.85 10.38
CA ARG A 108 12.98 18.65 9.81
C ARG A 108 12.02 17.46 9.69
N SER A 109 11.01 17.39 10.55
CA SER A 109 10.13 16.23 10.63
C SER A 109 8.75 16.45 10.02
N ASN A 110 8.34 17.69 9.72
CA ASN A 110 6.98 17.95 9.26
C ASN A 110 6.76 17.71 7.75
N THR A 111 7.83 17.69 6.95
CA THR A 111 7.74 17.49 5.49
C THR A 111 8.78 16.48 5.02
N LEU A 112 8.38 15.56 4.15
CA LEU A 112 9.22 14.48 3.65
C LEU A 112 10.33 14.94 2.68
N MET A 113 10.01 15.74 1.66
CA MET A 113 10.90 16.00 0.50
C MET A 113 11.38 17.45 0.34
N ALA A 114 10.94 18.35 1.20
CA ALA A 114 11.36 19.75 1.16
C ALA A 114 11.02 20.42 2.50
N PRO A 115 11.80 20.17 3.57
CA PRO A 115 11.73 21.08 4.70
C PRO A 115 12.03 22.47 4.15
N GLY A 116 11.14 23.45 4.38
CA GLY A 116 11.46 24.84 4.09
C GLY A 116 12.78 25.23 4.77
N ALA A 117 13.41 26.32 4.33
CA ALA A 117 14.66 26.76 4.92
C ALA A 117 14.53 26.85 6.46
N ILE A 118 15.30 26.03 7.18
CA ILE A 118 15.33 26.05 8.64
C ILE A 118 15.91 27.42 9.03
N PRO A 119 15.20 28.25 9.82
CA PRO A 119 15.71 29.54 10.23
C PRO A 119 17.08 29.43 10.91
N ALA A 120 17.98 30.37 10.66
CA ALA A 120 19.32 30.36 11.27
C ALA A 120 19.28 30.49 12.80
N ASP A 121 18.21 31.10 13.34
CA ASP A 121 17.90 31.20 14.76
C ASP A 121 17.09 30.01 15.29
N ALA A 122 16.92 28.94 14.49
CA ALA A 122 16.20 27.76 14.95
C ALA A 122 16.85 27.20 16.20
N SER A 123 15.99 26.70 17.06
CA SER A 123 16.28 26.22 18.40
C SER A 123 16.79 27.27 19.41
N THR A 124 16.68 28.58 19.14
CA THR A 124 17.02 29.62 20.14
C THR A 124 15.86 30.02 21.05
N LYS A 125 14.67 30.25 20.47
CA LYS A 125 13.45 30.66 21.18
C LYS A 125 12.26 29.81 20.75
N ALA A 126 11.39 29.46 21.68
CA ALA A 126 10.15 28.75 21.37
C ALA A 126 9.11 29.70 20.74
N ARG A 127 8.43 29.23 19.69
CA ARG A 127 7.36 29.91 18.96
C ARG A 127 6.19 28.95 18.77
N TRP A 128 5.45 28.71 19.85
CA TRP A 128 4.30 27.81 19.86
C TRP A 128 3.12 28.36 19.07
N GLN A 129 2.64 27.59 18.09
CA GLN A 129 1.43 27.90 17.32
C GLN A 129 0.57 26.66 17.20
N THR A 130 -0.74 26.86 17.13
CA THR A 130 -1.68 25.80 16.73
C THR A 130 -1.42 25.46 15.27
N VAL A 131 -1.18 24.18 14.99
CA VAL A 131 -0.95 23.65 13.64
C VAL A 131 -2.06 22.72 13.17
N GLU A 132 -2.86 22.20 14.11
CA GLU A 132 -4.06 21.41 13.84
C GLU A 132 -5.11 21.75 14.91
N PRO A 133 -6.34 22.16 14.54
CA PRO A 133 -7.45 22.39 15.47
C PRO A 133 -8.08 21.11 16.07
N GLU A 134 -7.37 19.99 16.01
CA GLU A 134 -7.72 18.71 16.61
C GLU A 134 -6.50 18.08 17.30
N PRO A 135 -6.68 17.23 18.32
CA PRO A 135 -5.57 16.70 19.12
C PRO A 135 -4.94 15.47 18.45
N HIS A 136 -4.58 15.61 17.17
CA HIS A 136 -3.87 14.59 16.42
C HIS A 136 -2.82 15.21 15.49
N TRP A 137 -1.73 14.49 15.24
CA TRP A 137 -0.69 14.95 14.34
C TRP A 137 0.12 13.81 13.76
N GLY A 138 0.60 13.99 12.53
CA GLY A 138 1.51 13.08 11.86
C GLY A 138 2.86 13.74 11.54
N TRP A 139 3.98 13.06 11.80
CA TRP A 139 5.31 13.56 11.44
C TRP A 139 6.27 12.44 11.03
N PHE A 140 7.31 12.81 10.29
CA PHE A 140 8.41 11.96 9.85
C PHE A 140 9.58 12.09 10.83
N ASP A 141 9.53 11.34 11.94
CA ASP A 141 10.59 11.41 12.94
C ASP A 141 11.93 10.92 12.38
N LEU A 142 12.96 11.76 12.43
CA LEU A 142 14.27 11.43 11.86
C LEU A 142 14.91 10.20 12.52
N ARG A 143 14.55 9.89 13.76
CA ARG A 143 15.05 8.71 14.48
C ARG A 143 14.53 7.38 13.91
N LEU A 144 13.52 7.43 13.03
CA LEU A 144 12.95 6.24 12.39
C LEU A 144 13.54 5.97 11.00
N ARG A 145 14.44 6.82 10.51
CA ARG A 145 15.09 6.64 9.21
C ARG A 145 15.92 5.35 9.18
N THR A 146 15.82 4.62 8.08
CA THR A 146 16.46 3.31 7.92
C THR A 146 17.63 3.31 6.93
N ASP A 147 17.78 4.38 6.15
CA ASP A 147 18.79 4.52 5.09
C ASP A 147 20.24 4.60 5.58
N GLY A 148 20.44 4.84 6.88
CA GLY A 148 21.77 4.85 7.52
C GLY A 148 22.04 3.66 8.44
N LEU A 149 21.15 2.66 8.49
CA LEU A 149 21.33 1.49 9.35
C LEU A 149 22.24 0.47 8.68
N ASP A 150 23.32 0.09 9.37
CA ASP A 150 24.17 -1.01 8.96
C ASP A 150 23.47 -2.35 9.22
N VAL A 151 23.34 -3.16 8.18
CA VAL A 151 22.78 -4.51 8.26
C VAL A 151 23.95 -5.48 8.20
N PRO A 152 24.24 -6.22 9.28
CA PRO A 152 25.36 -7.17 9.27
C PRO A 152 25.21 -8.18 8.13
N HIS A 153 26.31 -8.47 7.41
CA HIS A 153 26.31 -9.45 6.31
C HIS A 153 25.73 -10.82 6.73
N ALA A 154 25.98 -11.26 7.98
CA ALA A 154 25.38 -12.50 8.50
C ALA A 154 23.84 -12.49 8.53
N VAL A 155 23.21 -11.31 8.63
CA VAL A 155 21.76 -11.14 8.55
C VAL A 155 21.27 -11.20 7.11
N THR A 156 21.95 -10.51 6.18
CA THR A 156 21.56 -10.55 4.76
C THR A 156 21.79 -11.93 4.16
N ASP A 157 22.93 -12.55 4.43
CA ASP A 157 23.30 -13.88 3.93
C ASP A 157 22.41 -14.98 4.51
N GLY A 158 21.90 -14.77 5.73
CA GLY A 158 20.98 -15.70 6.37
C GLY A 158 19.58 -15.71 5.76
N GLY A 159 19.19 -14.66 5.02
CA GLY A 159 17.89 -14.61 4.33
C GLY A 159 16.66 -14.62 5.24
N GLU A 160 16.84 -14.44 6.55
CA GLU A 160 15.77 -14.49 7.56
C GLU A 160 15.46 -13.09 8.11
N ARG A 161 14.26 -12.93 8.66
CA ARG A 161 13.92 -11.70 9.40
C ARG A 161 14.78 -11.59 10.65
N ALA A 162 15.35 -10.42 10.87
CA ALA A 162 16.19 -10.18 12.04
C ALA A 162 15.91 -8.82 12.68
N ARG A 163 16.00 -8.76 14.01
CA ARG A 163 15.96 -7.49 14.75
C ARG A 163 17.35 -6.85 14.72
N LEU A 164 17.44 -5.61 14.23
CA LEU A 164 18.71 -4.90 14.08
C LEU A 164 19.04 -3.99 15.28
N GLY A 165 18.02 -3.48 15.97
CA GLY A 165 18.22 -2.55 17.08
C GLY A 165 16.91 -1.96 17.59
N GLY A 166 16.96 -1.23 18.70
CA GLY A 166 15.84 -0.47 19.24
C GLY A 166 15.84 0.98 18.76
N TRP A 167 14.68 1.61 18.76
CA TRP A 167 14.54 3.06 18.64
C TRP A 167 13.58 3.57 19.71
N SER A 168 13.74 4.83 20.11
CA SER A 168 12.80 5.49 21.01
C SER A 168 12.67 6.98 20.73
N ILE A 169 11.49 7.50 21.06
CA ILE A 169 11.13 8.91 21.00
C ILE A 169 10.69 9.32 22.40
N PRO A 170 11.46 10.16 23.10
CA PRO A 170 11.11 10.64 24.41
C PRO A 170 9.89 11.55 24.33
N VAL A 171 8.96 11.32 25.24
CA VAL A 171 7.72 12.09 25.37
C VAL A 171 7.45 12.36 26.84
N ARG A 172 6.61 13.36 27.10
CA ARG A 172 6.07 13.63 28.43
C ARG A 172 4.55 13.67 28.34
N HIS A 173 3.86 12.83 29.09
CA HIS A 173 2.40 12.78 29.14
C HIS A 173 1.92 13.38 30.47
N GLY A 174 1.39 14.61 30.42
CA GLY A 174 1.25 15.46 31.61
C GLY A 174 2.62 15.75 32.23
N ASP A 175 2.86 15.25 33.43
CA ASP A 175 4.14 15.36 34.15
C ASP A 175 5.00 14.10 34.09
N THR A 176 4.51 13.02 33.46
CA THR A 176 5.23 11.74 33.40
C THR A 176 6.10 11.68 32.16
N THR A 177 7.42 11.57 32.34
CA THR A 177 8.37 11.29 31.25
C THR A 177 8.33 9.80 30.89
N THR A 178 8.25 9.49 29.61
CA THR A 178 8.22 8.13 29.05
C THR A 178 8.71 8.17 27.60
N GLU A 179 8.53 7.08 26.84
CA GLU A 179 8.91 7.01 25.43
C GLU A 179 7.87 6.25 24.58
N ILE A 180 7.81 6.64 23.31
CA ILE A 180 7.26 5.80 22.24
C ILE A 180 8.45 5.04 21.66
N SER A 181 8.45 3.72 21.75
CA SER A 181 9.61 2.91 21.35
C SER A 181 9.23 1.70 20.50
N GLY A 182 10.25 1.11 19.89
CA GLY A 182 10.11 -0.02 19.00
C GLY A 182 11.46 -0.60 18.59
N HIS A 183 11.50 -1.23 17.43
CA HIS A 183 12.74 -1.78 16.89
C HIS A 183 12.82 -1.62 15.37
N PHE A 184 14.04 -1.78 14.85
CA PHE A 184 14.29 -1.99 13.44
C PHE A 184 14.33 -3.48 13.14
N GLU A 185 13.66 -3.88 12.06
CA GLU A 185 13.57 -5.24 11.58
C GLU A 185 14.09 -5.27 10.13
N PHE A 186 15.07 -6.13 9.88
CA PHE A 186 15.43 -6.57 8.54
C PHE A 186 14.36 -7.53 8.02
N VAL A 187 13.88 -7.28 6.82
CA VAL A 187 12.92 -8.11 6.10
C VAL A 187 13.58 -8.52 4.80
N PRO A 188 13.89 -9.81 4.61
CA PRO A 188 14.44 -10.30 3.36
C PRO A 188 13.45 -10.03 2.23
N ASP A 189 13.97 -9.84 1.02
CA ASP A 189 13.12 -9.78 -0.15
C ASP A 189 12.37 -11.11 -0.31
N PRO A 190 11.11 -11.08 -0.78
CA PRO A 190 10.39 -12.32 -1.03
C PRO A 190 11.17 -13.16 -2.06
N GLY A 191 11.59 -14.36 -1.69
CA GLY A 191 12.22 -15.31 -2.61
C GLY A 191 11.29 -15.81 -3.73
N GLY A 192 10.05 -15.32 -3.77
CA GLY A 192 9.01 -15.73 -4.69
C GLY A 192 7.70 -14.96 -4.48
N ILE A 193 6.73 -15.23 -5.34
CA ILE A 193 5.42 -14.58 -5.33
C ILE A 193 4.34 -15.68 -5.29
N PRO A 194 3.35 -15.60 -4.38
CA PRO A 194 2.21 -16.49 -4.41
C PRO A 194 1.28 -16.15 -5.58
N GLU A 195 0.96 -17.15 -6.40
CA GLU A 195 0.02 -17.05 -7.52
C GLU A 195 -1.14 -18.02 -7.34
N ALA A 196 -2.37 -17.51 -7.32
CA ALA A 196 -3.57 -18.32 -7.35
C ALA A 196 -3.83 -18.85 -8.77
N ARG A 197 -4.37 -20.07 -8.84
CA ARG A 197 -4.77 -20.76 -10.07
C ARG A 197 -6.07 -21.53 -9.85
N ILE A 198 -6.94 -21.49 -10.86
CA ILE A 198 -8.14 -22.34 -10.89
C ILE A 198 -7.71 -23.76 -11.22
N ALA A 199 -8.18 -24.73 -10.43
CA ALA A 199 -7.99 -26.15 -10.67
C ALA A 199 -9.24 -26.81 -11.27
N ASP A 200 -10.42 -26.46 -10.75
CA ASP A 200 -11.72 -26.93 -11.23
C ASP A 200 -12.77 -25.82 -11.08
N THR A 201 -13.72 -25.74 -12.01
CA THR A 201 -14.86 -24.80 -11.98
C THR A 201 -16.20 -25.49 -11.72
N GLY A 202 -16.21 -26.82 -11.56
CA GLY A 202 -17.39 -27.59 -11.22
C GLY A 202 -18.54 -27.36 -12.20
N ALA A 203 -19.72 -27.03 -11.68
CA ALA A 203 -20.92 -26.79 -12.48
C ALA A 203 -20.83 -25.56 -13.43
N LEU A 204 -19.73 -24.81 -13.41
CA LEU A 204 -19.52 -23.64 -14.26
C LEU A 204 -18.72 -23.91 -15.54
N SER A 205 -18.17 -25.12 -15.73
CA SER A 205 -17.23 -25.44 -16.82
C SER A 205 -17.66 -24.96 -18.22
N ASP A 206 -18.95 -25.05 -18.53
CA ASP A 206 -19.49 -24.72 -19.86
C ASP A 206 -20.19 -23.36 -19.92
N VAL A 207 -20.45 -22.73 -18.76
CA VAL A 207 -21.32 -21.56 -18.64
C VAL A 207 -20.64 -20.35 -18.01
N ALA A 208 -19.37 -20.47 -17.61
CA ALA A 208 -18.61 -19.34 -17.10
C ALA A 208 -17.13 -19.39 -17.51
N LEU A 209 -16.55 -18.21 -17.67
CA LEU A 209 -15.11 -18.02 -17.61
C LEU A 209 -14.73 -17.64 -16.19
N VAL A 210 -13.90 -18.46 -15.54
CA VAL A 210 -13.33 -18.17 -14.21
C VAL A 210 -11.82 -18.01 -14.35
N ARG A 211 -11.26 -16.94 -13.78
CA ARG A 211 -9.81 -16.68 -13.77
C ARG A 211 -9.36 -16.22 -12.41
N ALA A 212 -8.21 -16.71 -11.96
CA ALA A 212 -7.50 -16.10 -10.85
C ALA A 212 -6.90 -14.77 -11.28
N MET A 213 -7.01 -13.76 -10.41
CA MET A 213 -6.41 -12.44 -10.55
C MET A 213 -5.29 -12.32 -9.52
N ASN A 214 -4.04 -12.36 -9.97
CA ASN A 214 -2.87 -12.31 -9.10
C ASN A 214 -2.43 -10.86 -8.85
N GLY A 215 -1.97 -10.59 -7.61
CA GLY A 215 -1.42 -9.33 -7.13
C GLY A 215 -0.56 -9.59 -5.89
N SER A 216 0.27 -8.64 -5.46
CA SER A 216 1.37 -8.88 -4.51
C SER A 216 1.00 -9.36 -3.10
N ALA A 217 -0.29 -9.40 -2.72
CA ALA A 217 -0.74 -9.96 -1.43
C ALA A 217 -2.24 -10.33 -1.37
N ARG A 218 -3.05 -9.90 -2.34
CA ARG A 218 -4.51 -10.11 -2.35
C ARG A 218 -4.92 -10.70 -3.69
N ALA A 219 -4.91 -12.03 -3.76
CA ALA A 219 -5.46 -12.72 -4.93
C ALA A 219 -6.98 -12.52 -4.98
N GLY A 220 -7.49 -12.36 -6.18
CA GLY A 220 -8.91 -12.29 -6.46
C GLY A 220 -9.33 -13.30 -7.51
N LEU A 221 -10.62 -13.35 -7.78
CA LEU A 221 -11.16 -14.06 -8.92
C LEU A 221 -11.91 -13.10 -9.83
N PHE A 222 -11.86 -13.39 -11.13
CA PHE A 222 -12.76 -12.85 -12.12
C PHE A 222 -13.69 -13.94 -12.60
N LEU A 223 -14.99 -13.65 -12.65
CA LEU A 223 -16.00 -14.53 -13.19
C LEU A 223 -16.82 -13.79 -14.23
N SER A 224 -17.00 -14.39 -15.41
CA SER A 224 -17.96 -13.97 -16.43
C SER A 224 -18.94 -15.11 -16.66
N TYR A 225 -20.20 -14.88 -16.33
CA TYR A 225 -21.28 -15.87 -16.32
C TYR A 225 -22.19 -15.72 -17.54
N ARG A 226 -22.60 -16.84 -18.12
CA ARG A 226 -23.49 -16.93 -19.28
C ARG A 226 -24.62 -17.96 -19.09
N GLY A 227 -24.77 -18.49 -17.88
CA GLY A 227 -25.84 -19.44 -17.58
C GLY A 227 -27.20 -18.75 -17.41
N GLU A 228 -28.27 -19.48 -17.68
CA GLU A 228 -29.64 -18.98 -17.58
C GLU A 228 -30.17 -18.94 -16.14
N ARG A 229 -29.67 -19.84 -15.29
CA ARG A 229 -30.07 -19.92 -13.87
C ARG A 229 -29.23 -18.96 -13.04
N PRO A 230 -29.78 -18.31 -11.99
CA PRO A 230 -28.98 -17.48 -11.09
C PRO A 230 -27.83 -18.29 -10.46
N LEU A 231 -26.65 -17.69 -10.41
CA LEU A 231 -25.48 -18.21 -9.72
C LEU A 231 -25.26 -17.42 -8.42
N THR A 232 -25.20 -18.09 -7.28
CA THR A 232 -24.76 -17.51 -6.01
C THR A 232 -23.36 -18.00 -5.68
N VAL A 233 -22.45 -17.07 -5.40
CA VAL A 233 -21.12 -17.33 -4.86
C VAL A 233 -21.16 -17.09 -3.35
N ARG A 234 -20.65 -18.05 -2.57
CA ARG A 234 -20.59 -17.92 -1.11
C ARG A 234 -19.30 -17.26 -0.65
N GLY A 235 -19.40 -16.45 0.41
CA GLY A 235 -18.30 -15.80 1.09
C GLY A 235 -17.44 -16.78 1.88
N ALA A 236 -16.44 -16.26 2.59
CA ALA A 236 -15.50 -17.04 3.37
C ALA A 236 -16.13 -17.72 4.60
N LEU A 237 -17.29 -17.24 5.05
CA LEU A 237 -18.06 -17.81 6.16
C LEU A 237 -19.28 -18.62 5.68
N ASP A 238 -19.27 -19.05 4.41
CA ASP A 238 -20.34 -19.79 3.75
C ASP A 238 -21.67 -19.01 3.59
N GLU A 239 -21.65 -17.70 3.78
CA GLU A 239 -22.79 -16.81 3.55
C GLU A 239 -22.98 -16.45 2.07
N PRO A 240 -24.18 -16.09 1.58
CA PRO A 240 -24.33 -15.53 0.23
C PRO A 240 -23.53 -14.24 0.09
N LEU A 241 -22.61 -14.19 -0.87
CA LEU A 241 -21.76 -13.01 -1.14
C LEU A 241 -22.15 -12.32 -2.45
N LEU A 242 -22.02 -13.02 -3.58
CA LEU A 242 -22.35 -12.48 -4.90
C LEU A 242 -23.51 -13.25 -5.53
N ARG A 243 -24.33 -12.56 -6.31
CA ARG A 243 -25.32 -13.17 -7.20
C ARG A 243 -25.08 -12.69 -8.62
N PHE A 244 -24.95 -13.63 -9.55
CA PHE A 244 -24.85 -13.40 -10.99
C PHE A 244 -26.15 -13.85 -11.65
N ASP A 245 -26.71 -12.99 -12.49
CA ASP A 245 -27.88 -13.25 -13.32
C ASP A 245 -27.75 -12.49 -14.65
N ALA A 246 -28.75 -12.59 -15.53
CA ALA A 246 -28.73 -11.92 -16.83
C ALA A 246 -28.68 -10.38 -16.73
N ASP A 247 -29.13 -9.82 -15.61
CA ASP A 247 -29.16 -8.37 -15.37
C ASP A 247 -27.84 -7.85 -14.78
N GLY A 248 -26.97 -8.74 -14.31
CA GLY A 248 -25.59 -8.44 -13.95
C GLY A 248 -25.15 -9.10 -12.66
N VAL A 249 -24.48 -8.34 -11.80
CA VAL A 249 -23.97 -8.84 -10.53
C VAL A 249 -24.47 -7.97 -9.38
N ALA A 250 -24.96 -8.64 -8.33
CA ALA A 250 -25.29 -8.02 -7.06
C ALA A 250 -24.43 -8.60 -5.94
N VAL A 251 -24.14 -7.78 -4.93
CA VAL A 251 -23.51 -8.19 -3.68
C VAL A 251 -24.52 -8.21 -2.55
N ASN A 252 -24.37 -9.10 -1.59
CA ASN A 252 -25.10 -9.07 -0.35
C ASN A 252 -24.44 -8.07 0.61
N ARG A 253 -25.09 -6.94 0.89
CA ARG A 253 -24.56 -5.92 1.81
C ARG A 253 -24.44 -6.42 3.25
N HIS A 254 -25.13 -7.49 3.62
CA HIS A 254 -25.03 -8.13 4.94
C HIS A 254 -23.89 -9.17 5.02
N SER A 255 -23.14 -9.43 3.94
CA SER A 255 -22.02 -10.39 3.98
C SER A 255 -20.85 -9.83 4.81
N PRO A 256 -20.39 -10.54 5.86
CA PRO A 256 -19.15 -10.19 6.56
C PRO A 256 -17.94 -10.26 5.62
N THR A 257 -17.91 -11.20 4.67
CA THR A 257 -16.85 -11.23 3.65
C THR A 257 -16.82 -9.93 2.85
N TRP A 258 -17.99 -9.35 2.50
CA TRP A 258 -18.05 -8.07 1.79
C TRP A 258 -17.48 -6.90 2.61
N GLN A 259 -17.73 -6.88 3.92
CA GLN A 259 -17.15 -5.88 4.83
C GLN A 259 -15.62 -5.78 4.69
N ASP A 260 -14.95 -6.91 4.49
CA ASP A 260 -13.50 -6.99 4.41
C ASP A 260 -12.93 -6.67 3.02
N ILE A 261 -13.70 -6.96 1.95
CA ILE A 261 -13.19 -6.94 0.57
C ILE A 261 -13.77 -5.83 -0.31
N ALA A 262 -14.77 -5.09 0.17
CA ALA A 262 -15.44 -4.05 -0.61
C ALA A 262 -14.43 -3.03 -1.18
N PRO A 263 -14.40 -2.80 -2.50
CA PRO A 263 -13.58 -1.74 -3.07
C PRO A 263 -14.21 -0.37 -2.79
N ALA A 264 -13.37 0.67 -2.77
CA ALA A 264 -13.83 2.04 -2.60
C ALA A 264 -14.89 2.41 -3.66
N GLY A 265 -16.00 3.00 -3.21
CA GLY A 265 -17.11 3.42 -4.07
C GLY A 265 -18.11 2.31 -4.44
N ALA A 266 -17.93 1.09 -3.95
CA ALA A 266 -18.96 0.06 -4.03
C ALA A 266 -20.01 0.24 -2.92
N PRO A 267 -21.17 -0.46 -2.98
CA PRO A 267 -22.17 -0.39 -1.92
C PRO A 267 -21.59 -0.73 -0.55
N ASP A 268 -21.88 0.10 0.45
CA ASP A 268 -21.39 -0.11 1.81
C ASP A 268 -21.94 -1.39 2.43
N TYR A 269 -21.13 -2.01 3.28
CA TYR A 269 -21.61 -3.05 4.20
C TYR A 269 -22.68 -2.49 5.15
N ALA A 270 -23.73 -3.25 5.37
CA ALA A 270 -24.76 -2.97 6.35
C ALA A 270 -24.87 -4.17 7.29
N ALA A 271 -24.76 -3.95 8.60
CA ALA A 271 -24.94 -5.03 9.56
C ALA A 271 -26.40 -5.53 9.51
N GLY A 272 -26.57 -6.84 9.40
CA GLY A 272 -27.89 -7.48 9.33
C GLY A 272 -27.78 -8.97 9.08
N ASP A 273 -28.93 -9.64 9.08
CA ASP A 273 -29.04 -11.07 8.78
C ASP A 273 -29.59 -11.29 7.36
N GLY A 274 -29.34 -12.48 6.79
CA GLY A 274 -29.91 -12.87 5.49
C GLY A 274 -29.27 -12.17 4.29
N VAL A 275 -30.10 -11.76 3.32
CA VAL A 275 -29.64 -11.17 2.05
C VAL A 275 -30.21 -9.78 1.81
N ASP A 276 -29.34 -8.86 1.46
CA ASP A 276 -29.66 -7.50 1.03
C ASP A 276 -28.86 -7.20 -0.24
N TRP A 277 -29.46 -7.54 -1.39
CA TRP A 277 -28.79 -7.48 -2.69
C TRP A 277 -28.68 -6.04 -3.20
N ALA A 278 -27.45 -5.56 -3.40
CA ALA A 278 -27.16 -4.30 -4.07
C ALA A 278 -26.38 -4.55 -5.36
N ARG A 279 -26.78 -3.92 -6.46
CA ARG A 279 -26.13 -4.10 -7.77
C ARG A 279 -24.72 -3.48 -7.75
N ILE A 280 -23.73 -4.24 -8.23
CA ILE A 280 -22.32 -3.82 -8.34
C ILE A 280 -21.82 -3.84 -9.79
N SER A 281 -22.51 -4.54 -10.68
CA SER A 281 -22.20 -4.59 -12.10
C SER A 281 -23.46 -4.66 -12.94
N GLY A 282 -23.47 -3.93 -14.04
CA GLY A 282 -24.51 -4.04 -15.06
C GLY A 282 -24.27 -5.12 -16.11
N GLN A 283 -23.17 -5.87 -15.98
CA GLN A 283 -22.81 -6.99 -16.84
C GLN A 283 -22.75 -8.25 -15.98
N PRO A 284 -23.00 -9.45 -16.53
CA PRO A 284 -22.90 -10.71 -15.80
C PRO A 284 -21.43 -11.13 -15.60
N SER A 285 -20.59 -10.18 -15.21
CA SER A 285 -19.17 -10.37 -14.95
C SER A 285 -18.71 -9.42 -13.86
N TYR A 286 -17.88 -9.94 -12.95
CA TYR A 286 -17.30 -9.16 -11.87
C TYR A 286 -16.00 -9.81 -11.37
N GLY A 287 -15.08 -8.97 -10.91
CA GLY A 287 -13.86 -9.39 -10.23
C GLY A 287 -13.89 -8.97 -8.76
N TRP A 288 -13.52 -9.87 -7.85
CA TRP A 288 -13.47 -9.60 -6.41
C TRP A 288 -12.20 -10.18 -5.79
N ILE A 289 -11.78 -9.61 -4.67
CA ILE A 289 -10.73 -10.21 -3.83
C ILE A 289 -11.34 -11.36 -3.05
N ASP A 290 -10.73 -12.55 -3.09
CA ASP A 290 -11.20 -13.68 -2.29
C ASP A 290 -10.13 -14.07 -1.25
N PRO A 291 -10.41 -13.93 0.06
CA PRO A 291 -9.42 -14.21 1.11
C PRO A 291 -8.97 -15.68 1.12
N ARG A 292 -9.75 -16.59 0.54
CA ARG A 292 -9.37 -18.01 0.44
C ARG A 292 -8.28 -18.23 -0.61
N ALA A 293 -8.27 -17.47 -1.71
CA ALA A 293 -7.24 -17.56 -2.75
C ALA A 293 -5.92 -16.86 -2.35
N GLY A 294 -5.99 -15.85 -1.46
CA GLY A 294 -4.82 -15.14 -0.96
C GLY A 294 -3.92 -15.99 -0.05
N PHE A 295 -2.62 -15.66 -0.04
CA PHE A 295 -1.62 -16.25 0.85
C PHE A 295 -0.83 -15.14 1.55
N THR A 296 -0.81 -15.17 2.89
CA THR A 296 -0.12 -14.19 3.75
C THR A 296 0.96 -14.83 4.62
N GLY A 297 1.23 -16.13 4.44
CA GLY A 297 2.27 -16.85 5.16
C GLY A 297 3.67 -16.56 4.61
N SER A 298 4.68 -17.12 5.27
CA SER A 298 6.05 -17.17 4.77
C SER A 298 6.32 -18.52 4.11
N VAL A 299 7.11 -18.53 3.04
CA VAL A 299 7.68 -19.73 2.45
C VAL A 299 9.17 -19.70 2.75
N THR A 300 9.64 -20.62 3.58
CA THR A 300 10.98 -20.53 4.15
C THR A 300 12.04 -20.93 3.13
N GLU A 301 11.77 -21.92 2.28
CA GLU A 301 12.66 -22.33 1.19
C GLU A 301 11.84 -23.02 0.10
N ALA A 302 11.74 -22.40 -1.07
CA ALA A 302 11.16 -23.03 -2.24
C ALA A 302 11.89 -22.48 -3.45
N ASP A 303 12.91 -23.22 -3.89
CA ASP A 303 13.63 -22.97 -5.14
C ASP A 303 12.82 -23.41 -6.37
N GLU A 304 11.72 -24.14 -6.13
CA GLU A 304 10.79 -24.62 -7.14
C GLU A 304 9.35 -24.19 -6.84
N ALA A 305 8.55 -24.13 -7.90
CA ALA A 305 7.14 -23.81 -7.77
C ALA A 305 6.42 -24.86 -6.90
N THR A 306 5.81 -24.42 -5.80
CA THR A 306 5.23 -25.33 -4.80
C THR A 306 3.83 -24.88 -4.40
N VAL A 307 2.88 -25.81 -4.29
CA VAL A 307 1.53 -25.53 -3.80
C VAL A 307 1.60 -25.20 -2.29
N VAL A 308 1.29 -23.96 -1.93
CA VAL A 308 1.29 -23.49 -0.53
C VAL A 308 -0.10 -23.45 0.09
N LYS A 309 -1.15 -23.48 -0.74
CA LYS A 309 -2.54 -23.49 -0.28
C LYS A 309 -3.43 -24.15 -1.32
N ARG A 310 -4.41 -24.93 -0.85
CA ARG A 310 -5.57 -25.37 -1.65
C ARG A 310 -6.80 -24.66 -1.11
N TRP A 311 -7.71 -24.29 -1.99
CA TRP A 311 -8.89 -23.53 -1.60
C TRP A 311 -10.11 -23.93 -2.43
N THR A 312 -11.27 -23.70 -1.85
CA THR A 312 -12.58 -24.04 -2.41
C THR A 312 -13.53 -22.87 -2.16
N ILE A 313 -14.30 -22.50 -3.18
CA ILE A 313 -15.33 -21.46 -3.11
C ILE A 313 -16.66 -22.13 -3.43
N PRO A 314 -17.53 -22.34 -2.42
CA PRO A 314 -18.84 -22.90 -2.65
C PRO A 314 -19.69 -21.98 -3.54
N ILE A 315 -20.42 -22.60 -4.45
CA ILE A 315 -21.33 -21.92 -5.37
C ILE A 315 -22.64 -22.69 -5.47
N ARG A 316 -23.70 -21.97 -5.83
CA ARG A 316 -25.01 -22.56 -6.12
C ARG A 316 -25.53 -22.06 -7.45
N VAL A 317 -25.82 -22.95 -8.38
CA VAL A 317 -26.42 -22.65 -9.70
C VAL A 317 -27.88 -23.11 -9.69
N GLY A 318 -28.81 -22.17 -9.56
CA GLY A 318 -30.22 -22.52 -9.29
C GLY A 318 -30.36 -23.24 -7.94
N GLU A 319 -30.66 -24.54 -7.98
CA GLU A 319 -30.71 -25.43 -6.79
C GLU A 319 -29.51 -26.38 -6.68
N THR A 320 -28.58 -26.32 -7.63
CA THR A 320 -27.42 -27.23 -7.67
C THR A 320 -26.25 -26.63 -6.92
N GLU A 321 -25.84 -27.25 -5.82
CA GLU A 321 -24.61 -26.91 -5.10
C GLU A 321 -23.37 -27.46 -5.86
N SER A 322 -22.31 -26.68 -5.91
CA SER A 322 -21.03 -27.02 -6.53
C SER A 322 -19.91 -26.17 -5.92
N ALA A 323 -18.71 -26.20 -6.50
CA ALA A 323 -17.59 -25.38 -6.05
C ALA A 323 -16.65 -24.97 -7.18
N ILE A 324 -15.96 -23.85 -6.97
CA ILE A 324 -14.73 -23.51 -7.70
C ILE A 324 -13.57 -23.93 -6.81
N GLU A 325 -12.69 -24.78 -7.34
CA GLU A 325 -11.50 -25.24 -6.64
C GLU A 325 -10.25 -24.63 -7.25
N GLY A 326 -9.24 -24.43 -6.41
CA GLY A 326 -7.96 -23.94 -6.88
C GLY A 326 -6.84 -24.12 -5.89
N VAL A 327 -5.68 -23.67 -6.34
CA VAL A 327 -4.44 -23.71 -5.59
C VAL A 327 -3.78 -22.34 -5.59
N THR A 328 -3.01 -22.05 -4.56
CA THR A 328 -2.05 -20.96 -4.55
C THR A 328 -0.67 -21.61 -4.57
N GLU A 329 0.09 -21.30 -5.62
CA GLU A 329 1.45 -21.78 -5.85
C GLU A 329 2.42 -20.67 -5.49
N TRP A 330 3.43 -20.96 -4.67
CA TRP A 330 4.60 -20.11 -4.56
C TRP A 330 5.43 -20.27 -5.83
N LYS A 331 5.74 -19.16 -6.50
CA LYS A 331 6.66 -19.16 -7.62
C LYS A 331 7.95 -18.44 -7.25
N PRO A 332 9.10 -19.12 -7.25
CA PRO A 332 10.39 -18.48 -7.04
C PRO A 332 10.58 -17.36 -8.06
N VAL A 333 11.05 -16.20 -7.60
CA VAL A 333 11.47 -15.12 -8.49
C VAL A 333 12.96 -15.29 -8.69
N ALA A 334 13.38 -15.61 -9.92
CA ALA A 334 14.80 -15.60 -10.24
C ALA A 334 15.36 -14.18 -10.00
N PRO A 335 16.56 -14.05 -9.39
CA PRO A 335 17.17 -12.74 -9.18
C PRO A 335 17.19 -11.97 -10.51
N VAL A 336 16.58 -10.80 -10.53
CA VAL A 336 16.62 -9.92 -11.71
C VAL A 336 18.09 -9.64 -12.00
N ALA A 337 18.49 -9.74 -13.27
CA ALA A 337 19.86 -9.53 -13.70
C ALA A 337 20.44 -8.28 -13.01
N ARG A 338 21.49 -8.47 -12.21
CA ARG A 338 22.19 -7.38 -11.53
C ARG A 338 22.73 -6.45 -12.62
N ALA A 339 22.34 -5.19 -12.60
CA ALA A 339 22.96 -4.20 -13.46
C ALA A 339 24.42 -4.03 -13.01
N HIS A 340 25.36 -4.36 -13.90
CA HIS A 340 26.78 -4.05 -13.73
C HIS A 340 27.03 -2.55 -13.93
#